data_AF-B5VIS5-F1
#
_entry.id   AF-B5VIS5-F1
#
_cell.length_a   1.000
_cell.length_b   1.000
_cell.length_c   1.000
_cell.angle_alpha   90.00
_cell.angle_beta   90.00
_cell.angle_gamma   90.00
#
_symmetry.space_group_name_H-M   'P 1'
#
loop_
_entity.id
_entity.type
_entity.pdbx_description
1 polymer ?
#
loop_
_entity_poly.entity_id
_entity_poly.type
_entity_poly.pdbx_seq_one_letter_code
_entity_poly.pdbx_strand_id
1 'polypeptide(L)'
;MISSWKDAINKNKRSRQAQQHHQDHAPGNAEDKTTVGESVNGVQQPASSQSDAMKQDKYVSTKPRNSKNDGVDTAIYHHKLRDQVLKALYDVLAKESEHPPQSILHTAKAIESEMNKVNNCDTNEAAYKARYRIIYSNVISKNNPDLKHKIANGDITPEFLATCDAKDLAPAPLKQKIEEIAKQNLYNAQGATIERSVTDRFTCGKCKEKKVSYYQLQTRSADEPLTTFCTCEACGNRWKFS
;
A
#
# COMPACT_ATOMS: atom_id res chain seq x y z
N MET A 1 2.87 -2.13 -34.37
CA MET A 1 3.01 -3.05 -33.22
C MET A 1 2.04 -2.80 -32.05
N ILE A 2 1.28 -1.69 -32.00
CA ILE A 2 0.33 -1.39 -30.90
C ILE A 2 -1.09 -1.97 -31.14
N SER A 3 -1.50 -2.14 -32.41
CA SER A 3 -2.83 -2.69 -32.74
C SER A 3 -2.98 -4.16 -32.34
N SER A 4 -1.94 -4.96 -32.57
CA SER A 4 -1.92 -6.40 -32.26
C SER A 4 -2.12 -6.68 -30.76
N TRP A 5 -1.63 -5.80 -29.87
CA TRP A 5 -1.81 -5.94 -28.43
C TRP A 5 -3.24 -5.62 -27.98
N LYS A 6 -3.88 -4.60 -28.59
CA LYS A 6 -5.28 -4.27 -28.32
C LYS A 6 -6.21 -5.39 -28.78
N ASP A 7 -5.92 -6.01 -29.92
CA ASP A 7 -6.69 -7.15 -30.43
C ASP A 7 -6.54 -8.40 -29.55
N ALA A 8 -5.35 -8.65 -29.01
CA ALA A 8 -5.11 -9.75 -28.07
C ALA A 8 -5.88 -9.56 -26.75
N ILE A 9 -5.93 -8.34 -26.20
CA ILE A 9 -6.69 -8.03 -24.98
C ILE A 9 -8.20 -8.20 -25.21
N ASN A 10 -8.71 -7.74 -26.34
CA ASN A 10 -10.14 -7.86 -26.67
C ASN A 10 -10.54 -9.33 -26.90
N LYS A 11 -9.67 -10.15 -27.49
CA LYS A 11 -9.88 -11.59 -27.65
C LYS A 11 -9.94 -12.30 -26.29
N ASN A 12 -9.09 -11.89 -25.34
CA ASN A 12 -9.05 -12.46 -23.99
C ASN A 12 -10.23 -12.00 -23.09
N LYS A 13 -10.79 -10.80 -23.33
CA LYS A 13 -12.04 -10.37 -22.69
C LYS A 13 -13.24 -11.19 -23.17
N ARG A 14 -13.31 -11.47 -24.48
CA ARG A 14 -14.40 -12.26 -25.08
C ARG A 14 -14.38 -13.72 -24.62
N SER A 15 -13.20 -14.34 -24.47
CA SER A 15 -13.10 -15.71 -23.94
C SER A 15 -13.54 -15.83 -22.48
N ARG A 16 -13.21 -14.83 -21.64
CA ARG A 16 -13.68 -14.77 -20.24
C ARG A 16 -15.19 -14.60 -20.11
N GLN A 17 -15.80 -13.79 -20.98
CA GLN A 17 -17.26 -13.64 -21.00
C GLN A 17 -17.98 -14.90 -21.50
N ALA A 18 -17.38 -15.64 -22.45
CA ALA A 18 -17.92 -16.92 -22.91
C ALA A 18 -17.84 -18.03 -21.84
N GLN A 19 -16.82 -18.02 -20.97
CA GLN A 19 -16.69 -18.96 -19.87
C GLN A 19 -17.67 -18.70 -18.71
N GLN A 20 -18.06 -17.44 -18.48
CA GLN A 20 -19.05 -17.10 -17.45
C GLN A 20 -20.49 -17.50 -17.82
N HIS A 21 -20.80 -17.66 -19.11
CA HIS A 21 -22.13 -18.07 -19.56
C HIS A 21 -22.38 -19.59 -19.55
N HIS A 22 -21.37 -20.41 -19.24
CA HIS A 22 -21.46 -21.87 -19.30
C HIS A 22 -21.60 -22.57 -17.93
N GLN A 23 -21.72 -21.83 -16.81
CA GLN A 23 -21.88 -22.42 -15.47
C GLN A 23 -23.30 -22.37 -14.90
N ASP A 24 -24.25 -21.72 -15.56
CA ASP A 24 -25.66 -21.74 -15.16
C ASP A 24 -26.43 -22.64 -16.13
N HIS A 25 -26.48 -23.95 -15.87
CA HIS A 25 -27.61 -24.87 -16.12
C HIS A 25 -27.20 -26.35 -16.06
N ALA A 26 -27.45 -27.04 -14.94
CA ALA A 26 -27.94 -28.44 -14.88
C ALA A 26 -28.43 -28.81 -13.45
N PRO A 27 -29.52 -29.60 -13.27
CA PRO A 27 -30.20 -29.80 -11.97
C PRO A 27 -30.09 -31.23 -11.38
N GLY A 28 -30.55 -31.37 -10.11
CA GLY A 28 -30.90 -32.63 -9.42
C GLY A 28 -29.81 -33.12 -8.43
N ASN A 29 -30.08 -33.62 -7.22
CA ASN A 29 -31.29 -34.26 -6.67
C ASN A 29 -31.21 -34.28 -5.13
N ALA A 30 -32.37 -34.42 -4.47
CA ALA A 30 -32.54 -34.52 -3.03
C ALA A 30 -32.22 -35.92 -2.48
N GLU A 31 -31.77 -36.03 -1.23
CA GLU A 31 -32.25 -37.07 -0.30
C GLU A 31 -31.91 -36.75 1.17
N ASP A 32 -32.87 -37.13 2.01
CA ASP A 32 -33.07 -36.90 3.43
C ASP A 32 -32.32 -37.93 4.30
N LYS A 33 -31.79 -37.50 5.46
CA LYS A 33 -31.96 -38.26 6.71
C LYS A 33 -31.54 -37.50 7.96
N THR A 34 -32.51 -37.44 8.87
CA THR A 34 -32.45 -36.95 10.25
C THR A 34 -31.90 -38.03 11.20
N THR A 35 -31.22 -37.64 12.30
CA THR A 35 -31.19 -38.24 13.68
C THR A 35 -29.99 -37.65 14.44
N VAL A 36 -30.15 -36.64 15.29
CA VAL A 36 -30.46 -36.65 16.75
C VAL A 36 -29.47 -37.43 17.62
N GLY A 37 -28.79 -36.71 18.51
CA GLY A 37 -28.51 -37.18 19.88
C GLY A 37 -27.08 -36.96 20.38
N GLU A 38 -26.80 -35.81 21.00
CA GLU A 38 -25.72 -35.73 21.98
C GLU A 38 -26.22 -35.02 23.25
N SER A 39 -26.06 -35.68 24.39
CA SER A 39 -26.31 -35.12 25.72
C SER A 39 -25.43 -35.86 26.70
N VAL A 40 -24.38 -35.20 27.22
CA VAL A 40 -23.92 -35.43 28.60
C VAL A 40 -23.30 -34.14 29.16
N ASN A 41 -23.88 -33.69 30.28
CA ASN A 41 -23.38 -32.64 31.17
C ASN A 41 -22.12 -33.10 31.93
N GLY A 42 -21.21 -32.17 32.23
CA GLY A 42 -20.05 -32.41 33.09
C GLY A 42 -19.58 -31.15 33.84
N VAL A 43 -20.18 -30.93 35.01
CA VAL A 43 -19.65 -30.47 36.31
C VAL A 43 -18.53 -29.40 36.35
N GLN A 44 -18.80 -28.37 37.18
CA GLN A 44 -17.93 -27.26 37.59
C GLN A 44 -16.91 -27.60 38.69
N GLN A 45 -15.77 -26.88 38.69
CA GLN A 45 -15.13 -26.08 39.78
C GLN A 45 -13.57 -26.18 39.76
N PRO A 46 -12.80 -25.26 40.39
CA PRO A 46 -12.76 -23.80 40.25
C PRO A 46 -11.32 -23.21 40.15
N ALA A 47 -11.24 -21.89 39.92
CA ALA A 47 -10.15 -20.94 40.20
C ALA A 47 -8.89 -20.86 39.29
N SER A 48 -8.75 -19.73 38.58
CA SER A 48 -7.54 -18.87 38.62
C SER A 48 -7.75 -17.55 37.86
N SER A 49 -7.32 -16.47 38.51
CA SER A 49 -7.39 -15.05 38.18
C SER A 49 -6.79 -14.68 36.82
N GLN A 50 -7.54 -13.98 35.96
CA GLN A 50 -6.99 -13.17 34.87
C GLN A 50 -7.84 -11.90 34.67
N SER A 51 -7.13 -10.78 34.51
CA SER A 51 -7.61 -9.42 34.28
C SER A 51 -8.67 -9.34 33.17
N ASP A 52 -9.83 -8.79 33.52
CA ASP A 52 -10.94 -8.53 32.60
C ASP A 52 -10.49 -7.60 31.45
N ALA A 53 -10.19 -8.20 30.30
CA ALA A 53 -10.33 -7.52 29.03
C ALA A 53 -11.82 -7.21 28.87
N MET A 54 -12.17 -5.93 28.93
CA MET A 54 -13.54 -5.44 28.81
C MET A 54 -14.09 -5.84 27.43
N LYS A 55 -14.72 -7.02 27.35
CA LYS A 55 -15.46 -7.49 26.19
C LYS A 55 -16.63 -6.54 26.01
N GLN A 56 -16.50 -5.59 25.10
CA GLN A 56 -17.63 -4.80 24.64
C GLN A 56 -18.63 -5.74 23.97
N ASP A 57 -19.89 -5.67 24.38
CA ASP A 57 -20.97 -6.45 23.79
C ASP A 57 -21.05 -6.19 22.28
N LYS A 58 -21.10 -7.27 21.51
CA LYS A 58 -21.22 -7.21 20.05
C LYS A 58 -22.56 -6.58 19.69
N TYR A 59 -22.53 -5.44 19.02
CA TYR A 59 -23.73 -4.80 18.51
C TYR A 59 -24.10 -5.42 17.16
N VAL A 60 -25.16 -6.23 17.14
CA VAL A 60 -25.70 -6.84 15.92
C VAL A 60 -26.84 -5.99 15.40
N SER A 61 -26.58 -5.21 14.35
CA SER A 61 -27.62 -4.46 13.65
C SER A 61 -28.33 -5.33 12.61
N THR A 62 -29.66 -5.28 12.57
CA THR A 62 -30.49 -5.95 11.54
C THR A 62 -30.53 -5.23 10.19
N LYS A 63 -30.00 -4.00 10.11
CA LYS A 63 -29.98 -3.12 8.93
C LYS A 63 -28.54 -2.65 8.63
N PRO A 64 -28.23 -2.19 7.40
CA PRO A 64 -26.92 -1.61 7.11
C PRO A 64 -26.65 -0.42 8.04
N ARG A 65 -25.56 -0.47 8.80
CA ARG A 65 -25.20 0.55 9.79
C ARG A 65 -24.84 1.87 9.12
N ASN A 66 -25.49 2.94 9.57
CA ASN A 66 -25.20 4.31 9.19
C ASN A 66 -25.74 5.26 10.29
N SER A 67 -25.29 6.52 10.26
CA SER A 67 -25.67 7.58 11.21
C SER A 67 -27.18 7.73 11.40
N LYS A 68 -27.96 7.59 10.33
CA LYS A 68 -29.43 7.70 10.38
C LYS A 68 -30.10 6.48 11.02
N ASN A 69 -29.58 5.29 10.74
CA ASN A 69 -30.12 4.01 11.19
C ASN A 69 -29.77 3.72 12.65
N ASP A 70 -28.59 4.17 13.09
CA ASP A 70 -28.13 4.03 14.48
C ASP A 70 -28.62 5.18 15.38
N GLY A 71 -29.35 6.17 14.82
CA GLY A 71 -29.94 7.28 15.58
C GLY A 71 -28.91 8.23 16.20
N VAL A 72 -27.70 8.30 15.64
CA VAL A 72 -26.59 9.07 16.21
C VAL A 72 -26.59 10.50 15.69
N ASP A 73 -26.58 11.47 16.61
CA ASP A 73 -26.44 12.87 16.25
C ASP A 73 -24.98 13.18 15.87
N THR A 74 -24.83 13.77 14.68
CA THR A 74 -23.54 14.11 14.05
C THR A 74 -23.35 15.62 13.92
N ALA A 75 -24.35 16.43 14.31
CA ALA A 75 -24.32 17.89 14.25
C ALA A 75 -23.79 18.50 15.57
N ILE A 76 -22.56 18.15 15.94
CA ILE A 76 -21.98 18.46 17.25
C ILE A 76 -21.27 19.81 17.26
N TYR A 77 -20.65 20.20 16.13
CA TYR A 77 -19.77 21.36 16.08
C TYR A 77 -20.44 22.61 15.49
N HIS A 78 -21.68 22.48 15.01
CA HIS A 78 -22.43 23.52 14.32
C HIS A 78 -21.67 24.13 13.13
N HIS A 79 -20.77 23.35 12.52
CA HIS A 79 -19.98 23.74 11.36
C HIS A 79 -20.20 22.74 10.24
N LYS A 80 -20.78 23.21 9.12
CA LYS A 80 -21.27 22.37 8.03
C LYS A 80 -20.23 21.36 7.52
N LEU A 81 -18.98 21.77 7.34
CA LEU A 81 -17.93 20.88 6.84
C LEU A 81 -17.49 19.85 7.90
N ARG A 82 -17.41 20.25 9.17
CA ARG A 82 -16.95 19.39 10.26
C ARG A 82 -17.99 18.32 10.57
N ASP A 83 -19.26 18.71 10.63
CA ASP A 83 -20.39 17.80 10.84
C ASP A 83 -20.55 16.82 9.65
N GLN A 84 -20.32 17.28 8.42
CA GLN A 84 -20.29 16.40 7.23
C GLN A 84 -19.15 15.38 7.29
N VAL A 85 -17.94 15.80 7.69
CA VAL A 85 -16.79 14.90 7.84
C VAL A 85 -17.04 13.89 8.95
N LEU A 86 -17.54 14.32 10.10
CA LEU A 86 -17.86 13.45 11.22
C LEU A 86 -18.91 12.40 10.84
N LYS A 87 -19.96 12.82 10.15
CA LYS A 87 -20.98 11.91 9.62
C LYS A 87 -20.39 10.90 8.65
N ALA A 88 -19.57 11.34 7.71
CA ALA A 88 -18.97 10.47 6.71
C ALA A 88 -17.98 9.47 7.35
N LEU A 89 -17.18 9.91 8.33
CA LEU A 89 -16.30 9.04 9.13
C LEU A 89 -17.09 8.01 9.93
N TYR A 90 -18.19 8.43 10.58
CA TYR A 90 -19.08 7.51 11.28
C TYR A 90 -19.65 6.45 10.32
N ASP A 91 -20.21 6.88 9.19
CA ASP A 91 -20.85 5.97 8.22
C ASP A 91 -19.86 4.91 7.68
N VAL A 92 -18.60 5.27 7.42
CA VAL A 92 -17.59 4.32 6.91
C VAL A 92 -17.03 3.39 7.97
N LEU A 93 -16.90 3.86 9.22
CA LEU A 93 -16.43 3.04 10.35
C LEU A 93 -17.54 2.12 10.86
N ALA A 94 -18.79 2.60 10.88
CA ALA A 94 -19.96 1.81 11.26
C ALA A 94 -20.22 0.67 10.28
N LYS A 95 -20.00 0.90 8.98
CA LYS A 95 -20.18 -0.10 7.94
C LYS A 95 -19.23 -1.28 8.14
N GLU A 96 -19.81 -2.46 8.40
CA GLU A 96 -19.16 -3.76 8.67
C GLU A 96 -18.56 -3.91 10.08
N SER A 97 -18.74 -2.93 10.96
CA SER A 97 -18.26 -3.01 12.35
C SER A 97 -19.29 -3.60 13.32
N GLU A 98 -18.80 -4.39 14.28
CA GLU A 98 -19.60 -4.97 15.38
C GLU A 98 -19.59 -4.09 16.66
N HIS A 99 -18.90 -2.95 16.65
CA HIS A 99 -18.72 -2.09 17.85
C HIS A 99 -19.98 -1.26 18.18
N PRO A 100 -20.21 -0.91 19.45
CA PRO A 100 -21.35 -0.09 19.83
C PRO A 100 -21.31 1.31 19.18
N PRO A 101 -22.46 1.88 18.78
CA PRO A 101 -22.55 3.20 18.12
C PRO A 101 -21.78 4.32 18.84
N GLN A 102 -21.81 4.33 20.17
CA GLN A 102 -21.12 5.34 20.98
C GLN A 102 -19.59 5.27 20.87
N SER A 103 -19.02 4.06 20.78
CA SER A 103 -17.57 3.87 20.63
C SER A 103 -17.10 4.39 19.28
N ILE A 104 -17.83 4.07 18.22
CA ILE A 104 -17.52 4.52 16.85
C ILE A 104 -17.63 6.04 16.75
N LEU A 105 -18.65 6.62 17.37
CA LEU A 105 -18.81 8.08 17.43
C LEU A 105 -17.66 8.73 18.19
N HIS A 106 -17.20 8.16 19.32
CA HIS A 106 -16.06 8.67 20.07
C HIS A 106 -14.79 8.69 19.21
N THR A 107 -14.48 7.58 18.54
CA THR A 107 -13.34 7.48 17.62
C THR A 107 -13.45 8.49 16.47
N ALA A 108 -14.63 8.64 15.85
CA ALA A 108 -14.85 9.61 14.79
C ALA A 108 -14.66 11.06 15.27
N LYS A 109 -15.15 11.41 16.48
CA LYS A 109 -14.91 12.71 17.10
C LYS A 109 -13.43 12.97 17.36
N ALA A 110 -12.71 11.96 17.86
CA ALA A 110 -11.28 12.08 18.14
C ALA A 110 -10.46 12.35 16.86
N ILE A 111 -10.73 11.60 15.79
CA ILE A 111 -10.07 11.79 14.48
C ILE A 111 -10.35 13.19 13.94
N GLU A 112 -11.61 13.61 13.97
CA GLU A 112 -12.02 14.92 13.49
C GLU A 112 -11.36 16.06 14.29
N SER A 113 -11.28 15.92 15.62
CA SER A 113 -10.62 16.89 16.48
C SER A 113 -9.14 17.01 16.17
N GLU A 114 -8.42 15.89 16.04
CA GLU A 114 -6.99 15.90 15.69
C GLU A 114 -6.74 16.46 14.29
N MET A 115 -7.60 16.12 13.31
CA MET A 115 -7.51 16.70 11.97
C MET A 115 -7.67 18.22 11.98
N ASN A 116 -8.62 18.75 12.76
CA ASN A 116 -8.83 20.19 12.87
C ASN A 116 -7.70 20.90 13.64
N LYS A 117 -7.05 20.22 14.61
CA LYS A 117 -5.86 20.76 15.29
C LYS A 117 -4.69 20.92 14.33
N VAL A 118 -4.41 19.89 13.52
CA VAL A 118 -3.29 19.91 12.56
C VAL A 118 -3.57 20.87 11.42
N ASN A 119 -4.79 20.84 10.89
CA ASN A 119 -5.16 21.70 9.79
C ASN A 119 -6.53 22.32 10.04
N ASN A 120 -6.52 23.50 10.68
CA ASN A 120 -7.71 24.24 11.04
C ASN A 120 -8.61 24.48 9.81
N CYS A 121 -9.88 24.08 9.93
CA CYS A 121 -10.87 24.20 8.86
C CYS A 121 -11.15 25.66 8.48
N ASP A 122 -11.01 26.58 9.44
CA ASP A 122 -11.37 27.98 9.25
C ASP A 122 -10.27 28.77 8.53
N THR A 123 -9.00 28.41 8.75
CA THR A 123 -7.85 29.07 8.11
C THR A 123 -7.44 28.39 6.82
N ASN A 124 -7.47 27.05 6.77
CA ASN A 124 -6.89 26.25 5.69
C ASN A 124 -7.85 25.13 5.22
N GLU A 125 -9.05 25.50 4.77
CA GLU A 125 -10.09 24.56 4.36
C GLU A 125 -9.62 23.54 3.29
N ALA A 126 -8.77 23.96 2.35
CA ALA A 126 -8.29 23.12 1.26
C ALA A 126 -7.44 21.93 1.75
N ALA A 127 -6.51 22.19 2.67
CA ALA A 127 -5.66 21.16 3.25
C ALA A 127 -6.45 20.22 4.17
N TYR A 128 -7.48 20.73 4.86
CA TYR A 128 -8.38 19.93 5.69
C TYR A 128 -9.17 18.94 4.83
N LYS A 129 -9.76 19.44 3.73
CA LYS A 129 -10.46 18.61 2.73
C LYS A 129 -9.52 17.59 2.08
N ALA A 130 -8.27 17.95 1.78
CA ALA A 130 -7.30 17.02 1.22
C ALA A 130 -6.98 15.89 2.21
N ARG A 131 -6.74 16.23 3.49
CA ARG A 131 -6.50 15.25 4.55
C ARG A 131 -7.68 14.31 4.74
N TYR A 132 -8.89 14.87 4.81
CA TYR A 132 -10.13 14.10 4.90
C TYR A 132 -10.26 13.07 3.77
N ARG A 133 -10.03 13.49 2.52
CA ARG A 133 -10.12 12.60 1.34
C ARG A 133 -9.14 11.44 1.42
N ILE A 134 -7.91 11.67 1.90
CA ILE A 134 -6.90 10.63 2.07
C ILE A 134 -7.38 9.58 3.07
N ILE A 135 -7.83 10.00 4.26
CA ILE A 135 -8.32 9.09 5.30
C ILE A 135 -9.55 8.34 4.80
N TYR A 136 -10.55 9.07 4.28
CA TYR A 136 -11.80 8.50 3.78
C TYR A 136 -11.59 7.47 2.67
N SER A 137 -10.72 7.76 1.69
CA SER A 137 -10.41 6.83 0.60
C SER A 137 -9.69 5.57 1.08
N ASN A 138 -8.80 5.68 2.06
CA ASN A 138 -8.09 4.52 2.61
C ASN A 138 -9.01 3.64 3.47
N VAL A 139 -9.90 4.26 4.26
CA VAL A 139 -10.86 3.54 5.12
C VAL A 139 -11.97 2.86 4.30
N ILE A 140 -12.40 3.44 3.18
CA ILE A 140 -13.39 2.82 2.28
C ILE A 140 -12.80 1.69 1.44
N SER A 141 -11.49 1.70 1.23
CA SER A 141 -10.82 0.73 0.36
C SER A 141 -11.15 -0.70 0.76
N LYS A 142 -11.76 -1.45 -0.16
CA LYS A 142 -12.07 -2.88 0.02
C LYS A 142 -10.81 -3.74 0.17
N ASN A 143 -9.66 -3.21 -0.25
CA ASN A 143 -8.39 -3.93 -0.25
C ASN A 143 -7.71 -3.93 1.14
N ASN A 144 -8.25 -3.21 2.13
CA ASN A 144 -7.72 -3.15 3.49
C ASN A 144 -8.85 -3.06 4.54
N PRO A 145 -9.67 -4.12 4.73
CA PRO A 145 -10.70 -4.12 5.77
C PRO A 145 -10.09 -4.04 7.18
N ASP A 146 -8.87 -4.58 7.36
CA ASP A 146 -8.16 -4.56 8.64
C ASP A 146 -7.92 -3.15 9.17
N LEU A 147 -7.76 -2.15 8.29
CA LEU A 147 -7.59 -0.77 8.70
C LEU A 147 -8.80 -0.26 9.49
N LYS A 148 -10.03 -0.62 9.09
CA LYS A 148 -11.24 -0.24 9.83
C LYS A 148 -11.24 -0.82 11.23
N HIS A 149 -10.92 -2.11 11.34
CA HIS A 149 -10.86 -2.81 12.63
C HIS A 149 -9.79 -2.22 13.54
N LYS A 150 -8.59 -1.93 13.01
CA LYS A 150 -7.52 -1.28 13.77
C LYS A 150 -7.89 0.10 14.29
N ILE A 151 -8.62 0.88 13.49
CA ILE A 151 -9.11 2.20 13.93
C ILE A 151 -10.21 2.05 14.99
N ALA A 152 -11.15 1.14 14.80
CA ALA A 152 -12.25 0.91 15.74
C ALA A 152 -11.77 0.32 17.09
N ASN A 153 -10.76 -0.54 17.06
CA ASN A 153 -10.11 -1.12 18.24
C ASN A 153 -9.18 -0.14 18.97
N GLY A 154 -8.76 0.95 18.31
CA GLY A 154 -7.82 1.92 18.87
C GLY A 154 -6.34 1.57 18.68
N ASP A 155 -5.99 0.58 17.85
CA ASP A 155 -4.60 0.23 17.53
C ASP A 155 -3.85 1.35 16.81
N ILE A 156 -4.60 2.22 16.10
CA ILE A 156 -4.07 3.39 15.42
C ILE A 156 -4.56 4.64 16.12
N THR A 157 -3.62 5.49 16.56
CA THR A 157 -3.96 6.73 17.24
C THR A 157 -4.58 7.75 16.27
N PRO A 158 -5.58 8.53 16.71
CA PRO A 158 -6.16 9.61 15.93
C PRO A 158 -5.13 10.65 15.47
N GLU A 159 -4.11 10.90 16.29
CA GLU A 159 -2.98 11.80 15.96
C GLU A 159 -2.16 11.27 14.79
N PHE A 160 -1.83 9.97 14.80
CA PHE A 160 -1.12 9.34 13.69
C PHE A 160 -1.95 9.45 12.40
N LEU A 161 -3.27 9.22 12.46
CA LEU A 161 -4.17 9.38 11.30
C LEU A 161 -4.26 10.82 10.79
N ALA A 162 -4.06 11.83 11.63
CA ALA A 162 -4.08 13.22 11.20
C ALA A 162 -2.80 13.62 10.44
N THR A 163 -1.66 12.97 10.72
CA THR A 163 -0.34 13.40 10.22
C THR A 163 0.30 12.45 9.19
N CYS A 164 0.00 11.15 9.21
CA CYS A 164 0.70 10.13 8.40
C CYS A 164 0.53 10.27 6.87
N ASP A 165 1.43 9.72 6.04
CA ASP A 165 1.26 9.79 4.59
C ASP A 165 0.24 8.75 4.08
N ALA A 166 -0.37 8.99 2.91
CA ALA A 166 -1.32 8.06 2.28
C ALA A 166 -0.74 6.66 2.07
N LYS A 167 0.59 6.57 1.86
CA LYS A 167 1.31 5.30 1.69
C LYS A 167 1.41 4.49 2.98
N ASP A 168 1.37 5.14 4.13
CA ASP A 168 1.51 4.48 5.43
C ASP A 168 0.21 3.81 5.89
N LEU A 169 -0.95 4.19 5.35
CA LEU A 169 -2.23 3.49 5.59
C LEU A 169 -2.50 2.37 4.58
N ALA A 170 -1.64 2.22 3.57
CA ALA A 170 -1.79 1.20 2.55
C ALA A 170 -1.72 -0.23 3.13
N PRO A 171 -2.37 -1.22 2.51
CA PRO A 171 -2.25 -2.61 2.93
C PRO A 171 -0.80 -3.10 2.82
N ALA A 172 -0.40 -4.02 3.69
CA ALA A 172 0.95 -4.60 3.72
C ALA A 172 1.52 -5.02 2.35
N PRO A 173 0.78 -5.74 1.47
CA PRO A 173 1.29 -6.10 0.15
C PRO A 173 1.54 -4.90 -0.77
N LEU A 174 0.76 -3.81 -0.63
CA LEU A 174 0.99 -2.60 -1.43
C LEU A 174 2.21 -1.84 -0.91
N LYS A 175 2.44 -1.80 0.40
CA LYS A 175 3.64 -1.20 0.99
C LYS A 175 4.91 -1.88 0.50
N GLN A 176 4.94 -3.21 0.50
CA GLN A 176 6.08 -3.99 -0.02
C GLN A 176 6.34 -3.66 -1.49
N LYS A 177 5.30 -3.61 -2.32
CA LYS A 177 5.44 -3.21 -3.74
C LYS A 177 5.95 -1.79 -3.92
N ILE A 178 5.50 -0.84 -3.10
CA ILE A 178 6.01 0.54 -3.16
C ILE A 178 7.51 0.57 -2.81
N GLU A 179 7.94 -0.20 -1.81
CA GLU A 179 9.35 -0.30 -1.43
C GLU A 179 10.19 -0.96 -2.55
N GLU A 180 9.69 -2.03 -3.15
CA GLU A 180 10.33 -2.68 -4.31
C GLU A 180 10.46 -1.73 -5.49
N ILE A 181 9.39 -1.00 -5.83
CA ILE A 181 9.40 0.00 -6.89
C ILE A 181 10.39 1.12 -6.56
N ALA A 182 10.47 1.57 -5.31
CA ALA A 182 11.43 2.59 -4.90
C ALA A 182 12.87 2.10 -5.07
N LYS A 183 13.16 0.85 -4.67
CA LYS A 183 14.48 0.21 -4.87
C LYS A 183 14.82 0.07 -6.35
N GLN A 184 13.88 -0.39 -7.17
CA GLN A 184 14.07 -0.53 -8.62
C GLN A 184 14.27 0.82 -9.29
N ASN A 185 13.51 1.84 -8.91
CA ASN A 185 13.66 3.19 -9.45
C ASN A 185 15.02 3.78 -9.09
N LEU A 186 15.49 3.56 -7.86
CA LEU A 186 16.83 3.97 -7.44
C LEU A 186 17.91 3.27 -8.27
N TYR A 187 17.77 1.96 -8.49
CA TYR A 187 18.70 1.18 -9.31
C TYR A 187 18.70 1.64 -10.79
N ASN A 188 17.52 1.81 -11.38
CA ASN A 188 17.38 2.24 -12.77
C ASN A 188 17.86 3.67 -13.02
N ALA A 189 17.88 4.51 -11.97
CA ALA A 189 18.43 5.85 -12.04
C ALA A 189 19.97 5.88 -12.00
N GLN A 190 20.63 4.77 -11.64
CA GLN A 190 22.09 4.68 -11.68
C GLN A 190 22.58 4.59 -13.13
N GLY A 191 23.62 5.36 -13.44
CA GLY A 191 24.28 5.28 -14.75
C GLY A 191 24.98 3.93 -14.94
N ALA A 192 25.06 3.47 -16.19
CA ALA A 192 25.81 2.26 -16.51
C ALA A 192 27.29 2.43 -16.14
N THR A 193 27.81 1.52 -15.31
CA THR A 193 29.24 1.44 -15.04
C THR A 193 29.89 0.62 -16.14
N ILE A 194 30.77 1.26 -16.93
CA ILE A 194 31.50 0.55 -17.99
C ILE A 194 32.72 -0.09 -17.35
N GLU A 195 32.65 -1.40 -17.11
CA GLU A 195 33.80 -2.18 -16.71
C GLU A 195 34.76 -2.32 -17.89
N ARG A 196 35.99 -1.81 -17.73
CA ARG A 196 37.06 -1.94 -18.72
C ARG A 196 38.05 -2.98 -18.21
N SER A 197 38.56 -3.82 -19.11
CA SER A 197 39.63 -4.75 -18.77
C SER A 197 40.89 -3.97 -18.38
N VAL A 198 41.46 -4.32 -17.23
CA VAL A 198 42.64 -3.66 -16.67
C VAL A 198 43.84 -4.57 -16.82
N THR A 199 44.97 -4.03 -17.29
CA THR A 199 46.25 -4.72 -17.37
C THR A 199 47.29 -4.03 -16.49
N ASP A 200 48.21 -4.85 -15.96
CA ASP A 200 49.37 -4.46 -15.15
C ASP A 200 50.63 -4.17 -15.98
N ARG A 201 50.58 -4.43 -17.29
CA ARG A 201 51.69 -4.23 -18.23
C ARG A 201 52.05 -2.77 -18.42
N PHE A 202 51.11 -1.87 -18.19
CA PHE A 202 51.31 -0.43 -18.30
C PHE A 202 51.32 0.23 -16.92
N THR A 203 52.22 1.18 -16.72
CA THR A 203 52.31 1.97 -15.48
C THR A 203 51.92 3.41 -15.78
N CYS A 204 51.01 3.99 -14.99
CA CYS A 204 50.59 5.37 -15.16
C CYS A 204 51.72 6.35 -14.83
N GLY A 205 52.01 7.31 -15.71
CA GLY A 205 53.03 8.33 -15.44
C GLY A 205 52.68 9.30 -14.29
N LYS A 206 51.38 9.48 -13.97
CA LYS A 206 50.92 10.44 -12.96
C LYS A 206 50.86 9.84 -11.55
N CYS A 207 50.11 8.75 -11.37
CA CYS A 207 49.93 8.11 -10.06
C CYS A 207 50.82 6.88 -9.85
N LYS A 208 51.56 6.42 -10.87
CA LYS A 208 52.41 5.21 -10.84
C LYS A 208 51.68 3.89 -10.55
N GLU A 209 50.34 3.89 -10.56
CA GLU A 209 49.56 2.65 -10.49
C GLU A 209 49.58 1.88 -11.81
N LYS A 210 49.48 0.56 -11.70
CA LYS A 210 49.42 -0.40 -12.81
C LYS A 210 47.98 -0.82 -13.14
N LYS A 211 47.02 0.11 -13.00
CA LYS A 211 45.61 -0.10 -13.34
C LYS A 211 45.28 0.65 -14.62
N VAL A 212 45.59 0.05 -15.76
CA VAL A 212 45.43 0.68 -17.07
C VAL A 212 44.55 -0.17 -17.98
N SER A 213 43.50 0.42 -18.54
CA SER A 213 42.75 -0.16 -19.64
C SER A 213 43.29 0.36 -20.97
N TYR A 214 43.23 -0.47 -22.03
CA TYR A 214 43.67 -0.04 -23.35
C TYR A 214 42.77 -0.55 -24.46
N TYR A 215 42.78 0.15 -25.59
CA TYR A 215 42.16 -0.27 -26.83
C TYR A 215 42.98 0.23 -28.02
N GLN A 216 42.94 -0.47 -29.15
CA GLN A 216 43.77 -0.19 -30.32
C GLN A 216 42.91 0.25 -31.50
N LEU A 217 43.29 1.36 -32.14
CA LEU A 217 42.67 1.84 -33.39
C LEU A 217 43.77 2.11 -34.42
N GLN A 218 43.47 1.79 -35.68
CA GLN A 218 44.29 2.24 -36.81
C GLN A 218 43.97 3.72 -37.07
N THR A 219 44.87 4.61 -36.67
CA THR A 219 44.70 6.07 -36.89
C THR A 219 45.64 6.62 -37.95
N ARG A 220 46.47 5.76 -38.55
CA ARG A 220 47.49 6.11 -39.55
C ARG A 220 47.34 5.22 -40.79
N SER A 221 48.14 5.47 -41.84
CA SER A 221 48.15 4.66 -43.06
C SER A 221 48.40 3.18 -42.76
N ALA A 222 48.04 2.30 -43.70
CA ALA A 222 48.16 0.86 -43.52
C ALA A 222 49.60 0.36 -43.31
N ASP A 223 50.60 1.17 -43.69
CA ASP A 223 52.02 0.87 -43.53
C ASP A 223 52.53 1.10 -42.11
N GLU A 224 51.72 1.73 -41.25
CA GLU A 224 52.09 2.06 -39.87
C GLU A 224 51.36 1.18 -38.85
N PRO A 225 52.00 0.85 -37.70
CA PRO A 225 51.38 0.02 -36.67
C PRO A 225 50.17 0.71 -36.03
N LEU A 226 49.29 -0.10 -35.43
CA LEU A 226 48.11 0.34 -34.70
C LEU A 226 48.48 1.31 -33.56
N THR A 227 47.69 2.36 -33.37
CA THR A 227 47.84 3.26 -32.22
C THR A 227 47.09 2.69 -31.02
N THR A 228 47.80 2.54 -29.90
CA THR A 228 47.21 2.06 -28.64
C THR A 228 46.83 3.24 -27.76
N PHE A 229 45.56 3.30 -27.35
CA PHE A 229 45.03 4.29 -26.41
C PHE A 229 44.92 3.67 -25.02
N CYS A 230 45.62 4.26 -24.05
CA CYS A 230 45.62 3.81 -22.67
C CYS A 230 44.88 4.81 -21.77
N THR A 231 44.08 4.29 -20.83
CA THR A 231 43.40 5.06 -19.79
C THR A 231 43.73 4.45 -18.43
N CYS A 232 44.20 5.26 -17.49
CA CYS A 232 44.39 4.83 -16.12
C CYS A 232 43.06 4.85 -15.37
N GLU A 233 42.60 3.69 -14.90
CA GLU A 233 41.33 3.56 -14.18
C GLU A 233 41.40 4.07 -12.72
N ALA A 234 42.62 4.34 -12.21
CA ALA A 234 42.80 4.90 -10.87
C ALA A 234 42.69 6.43 -10.82
N CYS A 235 43.34 7.14 -11.77
CA CYS A 235 43.39 8.61 -11.76
C CYS A 235 42.79 9.28 -13.00
N GLY A 236 42.27 8.50 -13.96
CA GLY A 236 41.66 8.99 -15.19
C GLY A 236 42.64 9.52 -16.24
N ASN A 237 43.96 9.42 -16.02
CA ASN A 237 44.96 9.90 -16.99
C ASN A 237 44.91 9.10 -18.31
N ARG A 238 45.01 9.76 -19.44
CA ARG A 238 44.92 9.15 -20.78
C ARG A 238 46.16 9.48 -21.61
N TRP A 239 46.69 8.49 -22.34
CA TRP A 239 47.81 8.68 -23.25
C TRP A 239 47.75 7.71 -24.43
N LYS A 240 48.57 7.94 -25.45
CA LYS A 240 48.68 7.09 -26.65
C LYS A 240 50.12 6.77 -26.97
N PHE A 241 50.37 5.64 -27.61
CA PHE A 241 51.65 5.30 -28.24
C PHE A 241 51.43 4.57 -29.56
N SER A 242 52.34 4.81 -30.50
CA SER A 242 52.38 4.30 -31.88
C SER A 242 53.76 3.73 -32.14
#